data_AF-A3HUB5-F1
#
_entry.id   AF-A3HUB5-F1
#
_cell.length_a   1.000
_cell.length_b   1.000
_cell.length_c   1.000
_cell.angle_alpha   90.00
_cell.angle_beta   90.00
_cell.angle_gamma   90.00
#
_symmetry.space_group_name_H-M   'P 1'
#
loop_
_entity.id
_entity.type
_entity.pdbx_description
1 polymer ?
#
loop_
_entity_poly.entity_id
_entity_poly.type
_entity_poly.pdbx_seq_one_letter_code
_entity_poly.pdbx_strand_id
1 'polypeptide(L)' 'MYWRFGKKTFEGKEKGDPRTFEIYLFAYDEDFHVLGETKLDELKTMPSTYFFKDGKLWSYVNVEDELGFAVFTFNF' A
#
# COMPACT_ATOMS: atom_id res chain seq x y z
N MET A 1 1.45 16.74 5.47
CA MET A 1 0.78 15.72 4.63
C MET A 1 1.18 14.34 5.08
N TYR A 2 0.20 13.45 5.26
CA TYR A 2 0.42 12.06 5.70
C TYR A 2 -0.08 11.07 4.65
N TRP A 3 0.55 9.90 4.63
CA TRP A 3 0.19 8.80 3.74
C TRP A 3 -0.18 7.57 4.56
N ARG A 4 -1.22 6.87 4.16
CA ARG A 4 -1.64 5.63 4.82
C ARG A 4 -2.11 4.61 3.80
N PHE A 5 -1.63 3.38 3.94
CA PHE A 5 -2.23 2.27 3.23
C PHE A 5 -3.53 1.81 3.88
N GLY A 6 -4.54 1.57 3.05
CA GLY A 6 -5.79 0.90 3.43
C GLY A 6 -5.93 -0.44 2.72
N LYS A 7 -6.69 -1.34 3.35
CA LYS A 7 -7.02 -2.66 2.81
C LYS A 7 -8.52 -2.85 2.82
N LYS A 8 -9.11 -3.07 1.66
CA LYS A 8 -10.50 -3.50 1.54
C LYS A 8 -10.51 -5.01 1.41
N THR A 9 -11.00 -5.70 2.43
CA THR A 9 -11.04 -7.17 2.47
C THR A 9 -12.40 -7.66 1.99
N PHE A 10 -12.38 -8.69 1.15
CA PHE A 10 -13.57 -9.39 0.69
C PHE A 10 -13.54 -10.79 1.31
N GLU A 11 -14.56 -11.07 2.12
CA GLU A 11 -14.76 -12.39 2.69
C GLU A 11 -15.31 -13.33 1.61
N GLY A 12 -14.89 -14.60 1.69
CA GLY A 12 -15.51 -15.65 0.91
C GLY A 12 -16.96 -15.93 1.35
N LYS A 13 -17.73 -16.62 0.52
CA LYS A 13 -19.15 -16.88 0.80
C LYS A 13 -19.32 -17.99 1.84
N GLU A 14 -18.44 -18.98 1.80
CA GLU A 14 -18.50 -20.16 2.65
C GLU A 14 -17.30 -20.26 3.59
N LYS A 15 -17.45 -21.06 4.65
CA LYS A 15 -16.38 -21.30 5.61
C LYS A 15 -15.27 -22.11 4.93
N GLY A 16 -14.12 -21.47 4.73
CA GLY A 16 -12.95 -22.07 4.07
C GLY A 16 -12.60 -21.40 2.74
N ASP A 17 -13.49 -20.56 2.20
CA ASP A 17 -13.21 -19.77 1.01
C ASP A 17 -12.04 -18.79 1.26
N PRO A 18 -11.20 -18.55 0.23
CA PRO A 18 -10.10 -17.62 0.36
C PRO A 18 -10.61 -16.19 0.51
N ARG A 19 -9.94 -15.41 1.37
CA ARG A 19 -10.12 -13.95 1.42
C ARG A 19 -9.33 -13.31 0.30
N THR A 20 -9.95 -12.37 -0.39
CA THR A 20 -9.25 -11.48 -1.32
C THR A 20 -9.22 -10.07 -0.76
N PHE A 21 -8.37 -9.22 -1.33
CA PHE A 21 -8.28 -7.84 -0.89
C PHE A 21 -7.79 -6.91 -1.98
N GLU A 22 -8.16 -5.65 -1.83
CA GLU A 22 -7.65 -4.54 -2.62
C GLU A 22 -6.85 -3.60 -1.71
N ILE A 23 -5.78 -3.03 -2.25
CA ILE A 23 -4.90 -2.12 -1.54
C ILE A 23 -5.14 -0.71 -2.06
N TYR A 24 -5.23 0.23 -1.13
CA TYR A 24 -5.43 1.65 -1.40
C TYR A 24 -4.36 2.48 -0.71
N LEU A 25 -4.01 3.62 -1.30
CA LEU A 25 -3.18 4.64 -0.68
C LEU A 25 -4.02 5.91 -0.47
N PHE A 26 -4.05 6.38 0.77
CA PHE A 26 -4.76 7.58 1.19
C PHE A 26 -3.78 8.70 1.46
N ALA A 27 -4.15 9.91 1.06
CA ALA A 27 -3.47 11.16 1.40
C ALA A 27 -4.30 11.95 2.43
N TYR A 28 -3.63 12.51 3.43
CA TYR A 28 -4.25 13.36 4.45
C TYR A 28 -3.50 14.69 4.61
N ASP A 29 -4.23 15.75 4.93
CA ASP A 29 -3.65 17.02 5.38
C ASP A 29 -3.10 16.92 6.82
N GLU A 30 -2.62 18.04 7.36
CA GLU A 30 -2.04 18.08 8.72
C GLU A 30 -3.07 17.90 9.84
N ASP A 31 -4.35 18.16 9.55
CA ASP A 31 -5.48 17.99 10.46
C ASP A 31 -6.18 16.61 10.29
N PHE A 32 -5.58 15.72 9.50
CA PHE A 32 -6.09 14.38 9.17
C PHE A 32 -7.40 14.35 8.38
N HIS A 33 -7.74 15.39 7.63
CA HIS A 33 -8.78 15.29 6.61
C HIS A 33 -8.27 14.49 5.40
N VAL A 34 -9.14 13.65 4.84
CA VAL A 34 -8.82 12.88 3.62
C VAL A 34 -8.78 13.83 2.42
N LEU A 35 -7.64 13.90 1.76
CA LEU A 35 -7.45 14.69 0.53
C LEU A 35 -7.76 13.87 -0.73
N GLY A 36 -7.58 12.56 -0.66
CA GLY A 36 -7.86 11.64 -1.76
C GLY A 36 -7.40 10.22 -1.46
N GLU A 37 -7.83 9.30 -2.32
CA GLU A 37 -7.41 7.90 -2.30
C GLU A 37 -7.17 7.39 -3.72
N THR A 38 -6.30 6.41 -3.87
CA THR A 38 -6.14 5.65 -5.11
C THR A 38 -5.99 4.17 -4.83
N LYS A 39 -6.54 3.32 -5.72
CA LYS A 39 -6.34 1.87 -5.69
C LYS A 39 -4.99 1.55 -6.33
N LEU A 40 -4.25 0.62 -5.75
CA LEU A 40 -2.95 0.17 -6.25
C LEU A 40 -3.08 -1.26 -6.80
N ASP A 41 -3.48 -1.37 -8.07
CA ASP A 41 -3.77 -2.65 -8.71
C ASP A 41 -2.53 -3.55 -8.88
N GLU A 42 -1.33 -2.97 -8.92
CA GLU A 42 -0.07 -3.73 -9.03
C GLU A 42 0.37 -4.36 -7.72
N LEU A 43 -0.14 -3.89 -6.58
CA LEU A 43 0.20 -4.42 -5.27
C LEU A 43 -0.67 -5.63 -4.93
N LYS A 44 -0.02 -6.81 -4.90
CA LYS A 44 -0.64 -8.06 -4.43
C LYS A 44 -0.55 -8.25 -2.92
N THR A 45 0.35 -7.52 -2.26
CA THR A 45 0.59 -7.57 -0.81
C THR A 45 0.83 -6.17 -0.27
N MET A 46 0.37 -5.93 0.96
CA MET A 46 0.55 -4.64 1.61
C MET A 46 2.00 -4.49 2.06
N PRO A 47 2.70 -3.40 1.69
CA PRO A 47 4.03 -3.12 2.21
C PRO A 47 4.01 -3.10 3.74
N SER A 48 4.86 -3.92 4.37
CA SER A 48 4.96 -4.00 5.84
C SER A 48 5.94 -2.97 6.41
N THR A 49 7.06 -2.76 5.72
CA THR A 49 8.10 -1.80 6.09
C THR A 49 8.37 -0.89 4.90
N TYR A 50 8.02 0.38 5.05
CA TYR A 50 8.13 1.36 3.96
C TYR A 50 8.31 2.78 4.49
N PHE A 51 8.81 3.67 3.65
CA PHE A 51 8.90 5.09 3.90
C PHE A 51 8.74 5.89 2.60
N PHE A 52 8.39 7.16 2.73
CA PHE A 52 8.40 8.09 1.60
C PHE A 52 9.71 8.88 1.59
N LYS A 53 10.36 8.96 0.43
CA LYS A 53 11.56 9.77 0.20
C LYS A 53 11.55 10.27 -1.25
N ASP A 54 11.85 11.55 -1.43
CA ASP A 54 11.92 12.23 -2.74
C ASP A 54 10.63 12.05 -3.57
N GLY A 55 9.46 12.12 -2.91
CA GLY A 55 8.15 11.95 -3.56
C GLY A 55 7.80 10.50 -3.96
N LYS A 56 8.67 9.54 -3.65
CA LYS A 56 8.49 8.13 -3.97
C LYS A 56 8.26 7.30 -2.71
N LEU A 57 7.52 6.22 -2.85
CA LEU A 57 7.41 5.21 -1.81
C LEU A 57 8.53 4.18 -1.98
N TRP A 58 9.25 3.94 -0.90
CA TRP A 58 10.30 2.93 -0.80
C TRP A 58 9.78 1.82 0.10
N SER A 59 9.49 0.65 -0.48
CA SER A 59 9.11 -0.54 0.27
C SER A 59 10.31 -1.46 0.40
N TYR A 60 10.59 -1.89 1.62
CA TYR A 60 11.57 -2.94 1.87
C TYR A 60 11.20 -4.21 1.10
N VAL A 61 12.19 -4.83 0.47
CA VAL A 61 12.07 -6.18 -0.09
C VAL A 61 13.35 -6.94 0.20
N ASN A 62 13.22 -8.17 0.67
CA ASN A 62 14.33 -9.10 0.73
C ASN A 62 14.30 -9.96 -0.55
N VAL A 63 15.35 -9.89 -1.36
CA VAL A 63 15.50 -10.68 -2.58
C VAL A 63 16.68 -11.62 -2.36
N GLU A 64 16.37 -12.90 -2.10
CA GLU A 64 17.35 -13.92 -1.70
C GLU A 64 18.08 -13.50 -0.41
N ASP A 65 19.37 -13.18 -0.50
CA ASP A 65 20.19 -12.69 0.62
C ASP A 65 20.53 -11.20 0.49
N GLU A 66 19.95 -10.50 -0.50
CA GLU A 66 20.19 -9.09 -0.75
C GLU A 66 19.05 -8.19 -0.23
N LEU A 67 19.47 -7.15 0.50
CA LEU A 67 18.62 -6.08 0.98
C LEU A 67 18.32 -5.09 -0.14
N GLY A 68 17.05 -4.97 -0.52
CA GLY A 68 16.59 -4.08 -1.57
C GLY A 68 15.40 -3.22 -1.19
N PHE A 69 15.09 -2.28 -2.08
CA PHE A 69 13.85 -1.50 -2.02
C PHE A 69 13.11 -1.58 -3.36
N ALA A 70 11.83 -1.93 -3.30
CA ALA A 70 10.90 -1.64 -4.38
C ALA A 70 10.52 -0.16 -4.30
N VAL A 71 10.78 0.58 -5.38
CA VAL A 71 10.53 2.04 -5.44
C VAL A 71 9.34 2.30 -6.35
N PHE A 72 8.30 2.90 -5.78
CA PHE A 72 7.06 3.23 -6.49
C PHE A 72 7.03 4.72 -6.78
N THR A 73 6.76 5.04 -8.05
CA THR A 73 6.46 6.41 -8.48
C THR A 73 4.96 6.47 -8.73
N PHE A 74 4.30 7.44 -8.13
CA PHE A 74 2.88 7.68 -8.37
C PHE A 74 2.76 8.88 -9.31
N ASN A 75 2.14 8.65 -10.46
CA ASN A 75 1.85 9.71 -11.42
C ASN A 75 0.41 10.17 -11.17
N PHE A 76 0.25 11.08 -10.21
CA PHE A 76 -1.01 11.80 -9.98
C PHE A 76 -1.03 13.12 -10.74
#